data_AF-A0A3D4P079-F1
#
_entry.id   AF-A0A3D4P079-F1
#
_cell.length_a   1.000
_cell.length_b   1.000
_cell.length_c   1.000
_cell.angle_alpha   90.00
_cell.angle_beta   90.00
_cell.angle_gamma   90.00
#
_symmetry.space_group_name_H-M   'P 1'
#
loop_
_entity.id
_entity.type
_entity.pdbx_description
1 polymer ?
#
loop_
_entity_poly.entity_id
_entity_poly.type
_entity_poly.pdbx_seq_one_letter_code
_entity_poly.pdbx_strand_id
1 'polypeptide(L)'
;MKRPCFRAPKKSRFYLFLIIELALFSITEPAIGASPGQDRTASAYAQCLREVFQLRERIKSIHPLLENLHPVAIAEGENLLIFKPDETRKVYGLALRTPAPMTIPNGIRAAFPLEALGNKPACVVTGEVFDSREGYVLIFHEFVHCHQFLTCEPILKERLLVYRRAIEKKDFMWELQHPFPYTDPAFDRIYRRLLKGLDSGDEAAVLETRRELRRILPEEDYEYMVWQEWKEGLARFLENRIRVRLGLAKNLGGRRGEFSRVSFYAAGDRMIRFLADRDMNIPSDIEKTFEAIYSLK
;
A
#
# COMPACT_ATOMS: atom_id res chain seq x y z
N MET A 1 28.58 -0.21 -13.66
CA MET A 1 29.12 0.69 -12.61
C MET A 1 28.32 0.47 -11.33
N LYS A 2 28.99 0.39 -10.17
CA LYS A 2 28.51 -0.15 -8.88
C LYS A 2 27.12 0.38 -8.42
N ARG A 3 26.19 -0.53 -8.11
CA ARG A 3 25.22 -0.35 -6.99
C ARG A 3 25.33 -1.55 -6.05
N PRO A 4 26.08 -1.41 -4.95
CA PRO A 4 26.21 -2.45 -3.93
C PRO A 4 25.07 -2.25 -2.93
N CYS A 5 24.30 -3.31 -2.69
CA CYS A 5 23.34 -3.39 -1.59
C CYS A 5 24.02 -2.87 -0.30
N PHE A 6 23.30 -2.02 0.44
CA PHE A 6 23.72 -1.31 1.66
C PHE A 6 24.94 -0.37 1.52
N ARG A 7 24.67 0.94 1.39
CA ARG A 7 25.61 2.02 1.77
C ARG A 7 25.07 2.76 2.99
N ALA A 8 25.96 3.05 3.93
CA ALA A 8 25.67 3.86 5.12
C ALA A 8 24.97 5.20 4.76
N PRO A 9 24.07 5.71 5.61
CA PRO A 9 23.09 6.70 5.21
C PRO A 9 23.74 8.05 4.90
N LYS A 10 23.50 8.58 3.70
CA LYS A 10 23.53 10.03 3.47
C LYS A 10 22.13 10.56 3.74
N LYS A 11 22.03 11.55 4.64
CA LYS A 11 20.79 12.27 4.93
C LYS A 11 20.19 12.80 3.62
N SER A 12 18.99 12.37 3.27
CA SER A 12 18.16 13.02 2.25
C SER A 12 16.71 13.13 2.75
N ARG A 13 16.11 14.27 2.44
CA ARG A 13 14.83 14.78 2.95
C ARG A 13 13.65 14.19 2.17
N PHE A 14 12.50 14.13 2.86
CA PHE A 14 11.10 14.07 2.41
C PHE A 14 10.84 13.56 0.97
N TYR A 15 10.20 12.40 0.85
CA TYR A 15 9.64 11.90 -0.41
C TYR A 15 8.12 12.07 -0.45
N LEU A 16 7.68 12.77 -1.49
CA LEU A 16 6.30 13.02 -1.91
C LEU A 16 5.78 11.79 -2.66
N PHE A 17 4.61 11.28 -2.28
CA PHE A 17 3.94 10.15 -2.96
C PHE A 17 3.22 10.66 -4.21
N LEU A 18 3.51 10.10 -5.40
CA LEU A 18 2.84 10.51 -6.65
C LEU A 18 2.76 9.38 -7.73
N ILE A 19 1.58 9.34 -8.39
CA ILE A 19 1.16 8.82 -9.72
C ILE A 19 1.15 7.30 -10.00
N ILE A 20 0.07 6.80 -10.65
CA ILE A 20 0.09 5.93 -11.86
C ILE A 20 -1.22 6.10 -12.69
N GLU A 21 -1.13 6.53 -13.96
CA GLU A 21 -2.21 6.44 -14.98
C GLU A 21 -2.30 5.00 -15.57
N LEU A 22 -3.51 4.49 -15.81
CA LEU A 22 -3.75 3.22 -16.50
C LEU A 22 -4.03 3.46 -18.00
N ALA A 23 -3.07 3.10 -18.86
CA ALA A 23 -3.28 3.06 -20.30
C ALA A 23 -3.96 1.73 -20.69
N LEU A 24 -5.22 1.84 -21.13
CA LEU A 24 -5.83 0.89 -22.06
C LEU A 24 -5.30 1.22 -23.46
N PHE A 25 -4.60 0.32 -24.15
CA PHE A 25 -4.76 0.05 -25.60
C PHE A 25 -3.76 -0.98 -26.17
N SER A 26 -4.34 -1.85 -27.00
CA SER A 26 -3.82 -2.61 -28.16
C SER A 26 -2.86 -3.79 -27.99
N ILE A 27 -3.41 -4.94 -28.41
CA ILE A 27 -2.86 -6.28 -28.54
C ILE A 27 -1.62 -6.27 -29.45
N THR A 28 -0.47 -6.67 -28.91
CA THR A 28 0.59 -7.30 -29.70
C THR A 28 1.07 -8.54 -28.95
N GLU A 29 1.11 -9.68 -29.64
CA GLU A 29 1.48 -10.98 -29.08
C GLU A 29 2.89 -10.95 -28.47
N PRO A 30 3.13 -11.57 -27.29
CA PRO A 30 4.48 -11.68 -26.77
C PRO A 30 5.26 -12.74 -27.55
N ALA A 31 6.36 -12.31 -28.18
CA ALA A 31 7.37 -13.19 -28.72
C ALA A 31 8.03 -14.02 -27.60
N ILE A 32 7.93 -15.34 -27.72
CA ILE A 32 8.60 -16.31 -26.86
C ILE A 32 10.09 -16.35 -27.21
N GLY A 33 10.95 -16.23 -26.19
CA GLY A 33 12.30 -16.78 -26.25
C GLY A 33 13.39 -15.91 -25.62
N ALA A 34 13.82 -16.27 -24.41
CA ALA A 34 15.17 -15.96 -23.96
C ALA A 34 15.78 -17.21 -23.27
N SER A 35 16.84 -17.71 -23.90
CA SER A 35 17.72 -18.79 -23.43
C SER A 35 18.39 -18.45 -22.09
N PRO A 36 18.74 -19.43 -21.23
CA PRO A 36 19.34 -19.22 -19.90
C PRO A 36 20.81 -18.81 -20.01
N GLY A 37 21.06 -17.58 -20.47
CA GLY A 37 22.26 -16.83 -20.10
C GLY A 37 21.97 -16.08 -18.82
N GLN A 38 22.81 -16.21 -17.78
CA GLN A 38 22.69 -15.45 -16.53
C GLN A 38 22.61 -13.95 -16.82
N ASP A 39 21.40 -13.40 -16.77
CA ASP A 39 21.15 -11.97 -16.94
C ASP A 39 21.88 -11.25 -15.80
N ARG A 40 22.95 -10.52 -16.16
CA ARG A 40 23.80 -9.78 -15.21
C ARG A 40 23.01 -8.76 -14.40
N THR A 41 21.97 -8.19 -14.99
CA THR A 41 21.09 -7.23 -14.33
C THR A 41 20.19 -7.93 -13.32
N ALA A 42 19.54 -9.02 -13.72
CA ALA A 42 18.70 -9.78 -12.78
C ALA A 42 19.52 -10.40 -11.64
N SER A 43 20.74 -10.85 -11.94
CA SER A 43 21.69 -11.39 -10.96
C SER A 43 22.13 -10.33 -9.93
N ALA A 44 22.11 -9.03 -10.29
CA ALA A 44 22.47 -7.95 -9.39
C ALA A 44 21.48 -7.81 -8.22
N TYR A 45 20.20 -8.17 -8.43
CA TYR A 45 19.16 -8.10 -7.40
C TYR A 45 19.01 -9.39 -6.58
N ALA A 46 19.66 -10.49 -6.96
CA ALA A 46 19.46 -11.79 -6.34
C ALA A 46 19.69 -11.78 -4.82
N GLN A 47 20.73 -11.09 -4.34
CA GLN A 47 20.98 -10.96 -2.90
C GLN A 47 19.94 -10.07 -2.21
N CYS A 48 19.60 -8.94 -2.82
CA CYS A 48 18.64 -8.01 -2.24
C CYS A 48 17.24 -8.63 -2.16
N LEU A 49 16.84 -9.46 -3.12
CA LEU A 49 15.58 -10.22 -3.08
C LEU A 49 15.60 -11.40 -2.11
N ARG A 50 16.76 -12.05 -1.87
CA ARG A 50 16.90 -13.04 -0.79
C ARG A 50 16.65 -12.42 0.58
N GLU A 51 17.07 -11.17 0.79
CA GLU A 51 16.80 -10.44 2.04
C GLU A 51 15.29 -10.29 2.31
N VAL A 52 14.45 -10.20 1.25
CA VAL A 52 12.99 -10.16 1.41
C VAL A 52 12.48 -11.43 2.10
N PHE A 53 12.96 -12.61 1.70
CA PHE A 53 12.64 -13.87 2.39
C PHE A 53 13.12 -13.87 3.84
N GLN A 54 14.35 -13.42 4.09
CA GLN A 54 14.92 -13.40 5.45
C GLN A 54 14.14 -12.46 6.38
N LEU A 55 13.76 -11.28 5.89
CA LEU A 55 12.93 -10.35 6.62
C LEU A 55 11.53 -10.90 6.85
N ARG A 56 10.92 -11.56 5.86
CA ARG A 56 9.61 -12.22 6.01
C ARG A 56 9.61 -13.17 7.21
N GLU A 57 10.62 -14.02 7.36
CA GLU A 57 10.69 -14.96 8.50
C GLU A 57 10.65 -14.26 9.87
N ARG A 58 11.18 -13.04 9.97
CA ARG A 58 11.21 -12.25 11.21
C ARG A 58 9.88 -11.54 11.52
N ILE A 59 9.06 -11.33 10.49
CA ILE A 59 7.86 -10.48 10.59
C ILE A 59 6.55 -11.22 10.31
N LYS A 60 6.58 -12.42 9.71
CA LYS A 60 5.36 -13.17 9.32
C LYS A 60 4.41 -13.42 10.49
N SER A 61 4.94 -13.53 11.71
CA SER A 61 4.15 -13.70 12.94
C SER A 61 3.36 -12.45 13.37
N ILE A 62 3.54 -11.31 12.70
CA ILE A 62 2.82 -10.06 13.00
C ILE A 62 1.37 -10.15 12.51
N HIS A 63 1.14 -10.78 11.37
CA HIS A 63 -0.16 -10.87 10.71
C HIS A 63 -0.16 -12.00 9.66
N PRO A 64 -1.23 -12.81 9.54
CA PRO A 64 -1.31 -13.92 8.57
C PRO A 64 -0.95 -13.54 7.13
N LEU A 65 -1.39 -12.38 6.63
CA LEU A 65 -1.03 -11.91 5.29
C LEU A 65 0.49 -11.85 5.02
N LEU A 66 1.31 -11.59 6.04
CA LEU A 66 2.77 -11.48 5.91
C LEU A 66 3.47 -12.84 5.76
N GLU A 67 2.72 -13.94 5.83
CA GLU A 67 3.22 -15.25 5.40
C GLU A 67 3.36 -15.32 3.88
N ASN A 68 2.55 -14.55 3.14
CA ASN A 68 2.54 -14.56 1.70
C ASN A 68 3.55 -13.57 1.12
N LEU A 69 4.37 -14.04 0.19
CA LEU A 69 5.21 -13.21 -0.66
C LEU A 69 4.51 -12.96 -1.99
N HIS A 70 4.64 -11.74 -2.51
CA HIS A 70 4.10 -11.36 -3.81
C HIS A 70 5.22 -11.13 -4.83
N PRO A 71 4.91 -11.15 -6.14
CA PRO A 71 5.87 -10.77 -7.16
C PRO A 71 6.44 -9.37 -6.92
N VAL A 72 7.72 -9.20 -7.22
CA VAL A 72 8.41 -7.90 -7.18
C VAL A 72 8.83 -7.56 -8.61
N ALA A 73 8.32 -6.46 -9.15
CA ALA A 73 8.72 -5.91 -10.44
C ALA A 73 9.67 -4.74 -10.21
N ILE A 74 10.92 -4.88 -10.65
CA ILE A 74 11.94 -3.83 -10.53
C ILE A 74 11.98 -3.05 -11.84
N ALA A 75 11.67 -1.75 -11.76
CA ALA A 75 11.77 -0.83 -12.88
C ALA A 75 13.23 -0.44 -13.13
N GLU A 76 13.72 -0.74 -14.33
CA GLU A 76 15.04 -0.34 -14.82
C GLU A 76 14.95 0.21 -16.25
N GLY A 77 15.24 1.50 -16.40
CA GLY A 77 15.06 2.20 -17.67
C GLY A 77 13.59 2.10 -18.11
N GLU A 78 13.37 1.58 -19.31
CA GLU A 78 12.04 1.40 -19.90
C GLU A 78 11.46 0.00 -19.67
N ASN A 79 12.07 -0.82 -18.81
CA ASN A 79 11.66 -2.20 -18.59
C ASN A 79 11.26 -2.47 -17.13
N LEU A 80 10.37 -3.44 -16.95
CA LEU A 80 10.09 -4.11 -15.69
C LEU A 80 10.75 -5.50 -15.69
N LEU A 81 11.56 -5.75 -14.67
CA LEU A 81 12.11 -7.07 -14.35
C LEU A 81 11.21 -7.71 -13.30
N ILE A 82 10.42 -8.70 -13.69
CA ILE A 82 9.43 -9.31 -12.82
C ILE A 82 9.99 -10.58 -12.20
N PHE A 83 10.10 -10.56 -10.88
CA PHE A 83 10.55 -11.68 -10.08
C PHE A 83 9.40 -12.32 -9.31
N LYS A 84 9.32 -13.65 -9.32
CA LYS A 84 8.34 -14.42 -8.56
C LYS A 84 9.01 -15.17 -7.40
N PRO A 85 8.37 -15.26 -6.23
CA PRO A 85 8.90 -16.06 -5.13
C PRO A 85 8.82 -17.56 -5.47
N ASP A 86 9.91 -18.27 -5.24
CA ASP A 86 9.99 -19.72 -5.16
C ASP A 86 10.14 -20.09 -3.68
N GLU A 87 9.03 -20.44 -3.03
CA GLU A 87 8.97 -20.77 -1.60
C GLU A 87 9.82 -22.00 -1.25
N THR A 88 9.93 -22.98 -2.16
CA THR A 88 10.72 -24.20 -1.95
C THR A 88 12.20 -23.87 -1.84
N ARG A 89 12.69 -23.00 -2.73
CA ARG A 89 14.10 -22.61 -2.78
C ARG A 89 14.41 -21.37 -1.94
N LYS A 90 13.39 -20.70 -1.39
CA LYS A 90 13.49 -19.42 -0.67
C LYS A 90 14.25 -18.34 -1.46
N VAL A 91 13.95 -18.25 -2.75
CA VAL A 91 14.55 -17.27 -3.66
C VAL A 91 13.49 -16.64 -4.53
N TYR A 92 13.76 -15.44 -5.02
CA TYR A 92 13.02 -14.86 -6.12
C TYR A 92 13.69 -15.24 -7.44
N GLY A 93 12.94 -15.88 -8.33
CA GLY A 93 13.38 -16.19 -9.69
C GLY A 93 12.90 -15.11 -10.66
N LEU A 94 13.76 -14.70 -11.60
CA LEU A 94 13.32 -13.86 -12.72
C LEU A 94 12.31 -14.67 -13.53
N ALA A 95 11.08 -14.20 -13.60
CA ALA A 95 10.00 -14.84 -14.33
C ALA A 95 9.85 -14.24 -15.73
N LEU A 96 9.89 -12.91 -15.83
CA LEU A 96 9.58 -12.19 -17.07
C LEU A 96 10.37 -10.87 -17.13
N ARG A 97 10.63 -10.41 -18.35
CA ARG A 97 11.03 -9.03 -18.67
C ARG A 97 10.00 -8.49 -19.64
N THR A 98 9.49 -7.30 -19.36
CA THR A 98 8.51 -6.62 -20.21
C THR A 98 8.83 -5.13 -20.28
N PRO A 99 8.51 -4.45 -21.39
CA PRO A 99 8.44 -2.99 -21.37
C PRO A 99 7.57 -2.52 -20.21
N ALA A 100 7.94 -1.41 -19.59
CA ALA A 100 7.08 -0.76 -18.62
C ALA A 100 5.83 -0.23 -19.35
N PRO A 101 4.62 -0.41 -18.78
CA PRO A 101 3.37 0.04 -19.43
C PRO A 101 3.29 1.57 -19.56
N MET A 102 4.14 2.29 -18.83
CA MET A 102 4.28 3.73 -18.84
C MET A 102 5.69 4.12 -18.36
N THR A 103 6.01 5.41 -18.42
CA THR A 103 7.21 5.92 -17.76
C THR A 103 7.07 5.76 -16.25
N ILE A 104 7.91 4.91 -15.66
CA ILE A 104 7.93 4.68 -14.21
C ILE A 104 8.80 5.75 -13.56
N PRO A 105 8.26 6.59 -12.66
CA PRO A 105 9.05 7.60 -11.96
C PRO A 105 10.11 6.95 -11.07
N ASN A 106 11.28 7.60 -10.99
CA ASN A 106 12.29 7.24 -10.00
C ASN A 106 11.71 7.37 -8.59
N GLY A 107 11.99 6.41 -7.71
CA GLY A 107 11.48 6.37 -6.34
C GLY A 107 10.17 5.63 -6.17
N ILE A 108 9.61 5.01 -7.22
CA ILE A 108 8.29 4.37 -7.12
C ILE A 108 8.29 3.25 -6.08
N ARG A 109 7.18 3.20 -5.35
CA ARG A 109 6.81 2.17 -4.38
C ARG A 109 5.30 2.06 -4.48
N ALA A 110 4.84 1.06 -5.23
CA ALA A 110 3.42 0.90 -5.52
C ALA A 110 3.09 -0.59 -5.70
N ALA A 111 1.81 -0.91 -5.58
CA ALA A 111 1.25 -2.21 -5.91
C ALA A 111 0.11 -2.03 -6.91
N PHE A 112 0.22 -2.69 -8.06
CA PHE A 112 -0.84 -2.66 -9.06
C PHE A 112 -0.80 -3.90 -9.96
N PRO A 113 -1.94 -4.25 -10.59
CA PRO A 113 -2.03 -5.32 -11.58
C PRO A 113 -1.08 -5.10 -12.75
N LEU A 114 -0.40 -6.17 -13.18
CA LEU A 114 0.40 -6.17 -14.40
C LEU A 114 -0.21 -7.13 -15.42
N GLU A 115 -0.41 -6.67 -16.65
CA GLU A 115 -0.94 -7.49 -17.76
C GLU A 115 -0.05 -8.71 -18.03
N ALA A 116 1.28 -8.53 -17.98
CA ALA A 116 2.26 -9.62 -18.11
C ALA A 116 2.12 -10.72 -17.04
N LEU A 117 1.37 -10.46 -15.96
CA LEU A 117 1.04 -11.42 -14.90
C LEU A 117 -0.42 -11.89 -14.96
N GLY A 118 -1.14 -11.65 -16.06
CA GLY A 118 -2.56 -11.94 -16.18
C GLY A 118 -3.40 -11.06 -15.26
N ASN A 119 -3.07 -9.77 -15.15
CA ASN A 119 -3.70 -8.80 -14.27
C ASN A 119 -3.66 -9.16 -12.77
N LYS A 120 -2.67 -9.97 -12.36
CA LYS A 120 -2.34 -10.17 -10.95
C LYS A 120 -1.43 -9.03 -10.44
N PRO A 121 -1.56 -8.63 -9.16
CA PRO A 121 -0.79 -7.52 -8.62
C PRO A 121 0.67 -7.92 -8.40
N ALA A 122 1.55 -6.92 -8.52
CA ALA A 122 2.95 -7.01 -8.14
C ALA A 122 3.37 -5.76 -7.35
N CYS A 123 4.34 -5.92 -6.45
CA CYS A 123 5.05 -4.80 -5.86
C CYS A 123 6.01 -4.22 -6.90
N VAL A 124 5.76 -3.00 -7.34
CA VAL A 124 6.55 -2.31 -8.35
C VAL A 124 7.44 -1.27 -7.68
N VAL A 125 8.74 -1.39 -7.89
CA VAL A 125 9.77 -0.61 -7.21
C VAL A 125 10.91 -0.24 -8.15
N THR A 126 11.63 0.82 -7.81
CA THR A 126 12.97 1.09 -8.36
C THR A 126 14.05 0.57 -7.41
N GLY A 127 15.25 0.29 -7.93
CA GLY A 127 16.30 -0.45 -7.21
C GLY A 127 16.77 0.17 -5.88
N GLU A 128 16.63 1.48 -5.67
CA GLU A 128 16.98 2.17 -4.42
C GLU A 128 16.11 1.76 -3.22
N VAL A 129 15.00 1.05 -3.44
CA VAL A 129 14.23 0.46 -2.33
C VAL A 129 15.09 -0.51 -1.50
N PHE A 130 16.12 -1.11 -2.11
CA PHE A 130 17.02 -2.04 -1.43
C PHE A 130 18.18 -1.36 -0.69
N ASP A 131 18.30 -0.02 -0.76
CA ASP A 131 19.40 0.72 -0.14
C ASP A 131 19.26 0.86 1.39
N SER A 132 18.08 0.58 1.96
CA SER A 132 17.78 0.79 3.38
C SER A 132 16.77 -0.22 3.93
N ARG A 133 16.79 -0.43 5.26
CA ARG A 133 15.77 -1.27 5.94
C ARG A 133 14.37 -0.68 5.76
N GLU A 134 14.23 0.63 5.78
CA GLU A 134 12.98 1.35 5.54
C GLU A 134 12.41 1.06 4.15
N GLY A 135 13.26 0.90 3.13
CA GLY A 135 12.82 0.50 1.80
C GLY A 135 12.27 -0.92 1.77
N TYR A 136 12.93 -1.88 2.42
CA TYR A 136 12.38 -3.23 2.59
C TYR A 136 11.03 -3.25 3.32
N VAL A 137 10.88 -2.43 4.35
CA VAL A 137 9.59 -2.25 5.04
C VAL A 137 8.50 -1.81 4.07
N LEU A 138 8.82 -0.95 3.11
CA LEU A 138 7.86 -0.48 2.12
C LEU A 138 7.54 -1.56 1.06
N ILE A 139 8.44 -2.49 0.76
CA ILE A 139 8.07 -3.68 -0.04
C ILE A 139 6.94 -4.45 0.65
N PHE A 140 7.03 -4.66 1.97
CA PHE A 140 5.96 -5.32 2.72
C PHE A 140 4.69 -4.47 2.84
N HIS A 141 4.80 -3.14 2.83
CA HIS A 141 3.64 -2.26 2.68
C HIS A 141 2.91 -2.52 1.36
N GLU A 142 3.64 -2.56 0.24
CA GLU A 142 3.05 -2.89 -1.06
C GLU A 142 2.51 -4.33 -1.12
N PHE A 143 3.07 -5.27 -0.36
CA PHE A 143 2.50 -6.61 -0.23
C PHE A 143 1.13 -6.60 0.47
N VAL A 144 0.88 -5.67 1.41
CA VAL A 144 -0.47 -5.50 1.98
C VAL A 144 -1.46 -5.14 0.88
N HIS A 145 -1.11 -4.21 -0.01
CA HIS A 145 -1.96 -3.84 -1.14
C HIS A 145 -2.12 -4.97 -2.16
N CYS A 146 -1.05 -5.71 -2.45
CA CYS A 146 -1.16 -6.92 -3.30
C CYS A 146 -2.14 -7.93 -2.69
N HIS A 147 -2.11 -8.11 -1.38
CA HIS A 147 -3.01 -9.00 -0.67
C HIS A 147 -4.45 -8.49 -0.70
N GLN A 148 -4.69 -7.22 -0.36
CA GLN A 148 -6.00 -6.56 -0.43
C GLN A 148 -6.64 -6.76 -1.81
N PHE A 149 -5.88 -6.52 -2.89
CA PHE A 149 -6.33 -6.72 -4.26
C PHE A 149 -6.76 -8.16 -4.55
N LEU A 150 -5.98 -9.14 -4.07
CA LEU A 150 -6.24 -10.56 -4.35
C LEU A 150 -7.42 -11.14 -3.57
N THR A 151 -7.82 -10.52 -2.46
CA THR A 151 -8.82 -11.11 -1.55
C THR A 151 -10.16 -10.40 -1.60
N CYS A 152 -10.21 -9.08 -1.39
CA CYS A 152 -11.49 -8.39 -1.16
C CYS A 152 -11.59 -6.98 -1.74
N GLU A 153 -10.47 -6.31 -2.06
CA GLU A 153 -10.50 -4.92 -2.56
C GLU A 153 -11.44 -4.73 -3.77
N PRO A 154 -11.44 -5.59 -4.81
CA PRO A 154 -12.33 -5.39 -5.96
C PRO A 154 -13.82 -5.45 -5.57
N ILE A 155 -14.19 -6.44 -4.77
CA ILE A 155 -15.58 -6.66 -4.33
C ILE A 155 -16.03 -5.52 -3.40
N LEU A 156 -15.15 -5.06 -2.52
CA LEU A 156 -15.43 -3.93 -1.63
C LEU A 156 -15.62 -2.62 -2.41
N LYS A 157 -14.78 -2.36 -3.43
CA LYS A 157 -14.90 -1.16 -4.27
C LYS A 157 -16.25 -1.09 -4.97
N GLU A 158 -16.71 -2.19 -5.57
CA GLU A 158 -17.98 -2.24 -6.31
C GLU A 158 -19.20 -1.84 -5.46
N ARG A 159 -19.10 -1.98 -4.13
CA ARG A 159 -20.15 -1.58 -3.18
C ARG A 159 -20.20 -0.07 -2.93
N LEU A 160 -19.14 0.67 -3.22
CA LEU A 160 -19.05 2.10 -2.94
C LEU A 160 -19.65 2.95 -4.08
N LEU A 161 -20.49 3.92 -3.72
CA LEU A 161 -21.00 4.93 -4.64
C LEU A 161 -19.87 5.75 -5.28
N VAL A 162 -18.85 6.17 -4.52
CA VAL A 162 -17.72 6.94 -5.05
C VAL A 162 -16.98 6.19 -6.15
N TYR A 163 -16.77 4.88 -5.98
CA TYR A 163 -16.14 4.04 -6.99
C TYR A 163 -17.03 3.90 -8.23
N ARG A 164 -18.32 3.56 -8.05
CA ARG A 164 -19.24 3.40 -9.19
C ARG A 164 -19.32 4.67 -10.05
N ARG A 165 -19.43 5.84 -9.42
CA ARG A 165 -19.43 7.14 -10.12
C ARG A 165 -18.11 7.45 -10.80
N ALA A 166 -16.99 7.09 -10.18
CA ALA A 166 -15.67 7.23 -10.81
C ALA A 166 -15.56 6.38 -12.08
N ILE A 167 -15.97 5.11 -12.03
CA ILE A 167 -15.95 4.21 -13.21
C ILE A 167 -16.88 4.70 -14.32
N GLU A 168 -18.09 5.18 -13.99
CA GLU A 168 -19.01 5.79 -14.97
C GLU A 168 -18.37 6.98 -15.70
N LYS A 169 -17.55 7.77 -14.98
CA LYS A 169 -16.79 8.91 -15.52
C LYS A 169 -15.45 8.51 -16.16
N LYS A 170 -15.09 7.23 -16.15
CA LYS A 170 -13.76 6.72 -16.54
C LYS A 170 -12.60 7.35 -15.74
N ASP A 171 -12.89 7.77 -14.50
CA ASP A 171 -11.89 8.26 -13.56
C ASP A 171 -11.25 7.08 -12.81
N PHE A 172 -10.25 6.47 -13.43
CA PHE A 172 -9.47 5.41 -12.81
C PHE A 172 -8.52 5.92 -11.70
N MET A 173 -8.41 7.25 -11.54
CA MET A 173 -7.51 7.94 -10.62
C MET A 173 -8.20 8.47 -9.37
N TRP A 174 -9.49 8.16 -9.19
CA TRP A 174 -10.34 8.71 -8.14
C TRP A 174 -9.73 8.56 -6.75
N GLU A 175 -9.09 7.44 -6.41
CA GLU A 175 -8.46 7.24 -5.11
C GLU A 175 -7.41 8.32 -4.80
N LEU A 176 -6.77 8.85 -5.85
CA LEU A 176 -5.74 9.85 -5.74
C LEU A 176 -6.25 11.28 -5.91
N GLN A 177 -7.24 11.50 -6.78
CA GLN A 177 -7.65 12.82 -7.26
C GLN A 177 -9.02 13.27 -6.74
N HIS A 178 -9.73 12.41 -5.98
CA HIS A 178 -11.03 12.75 -5.41
C HIS A 178 -10.96 14.08 -4.64
N PRO A 179 -11.83 15.06 -4.97
CA PRO A 179 -11.75 16.42 -4.44
C PRO A 179 -12.36 16.51 -3.03
N PHE A 180 -11.80 15.75 -2.08
CA PHE A 180 -12.28 15.72 -0.70
C PHE A 180 -12.14 17.10 -0.03
N PRO A 181 -13.13 17.56 0.77
CA PRO A 181 -13.13 18.90 1.38
C PRO A 181 -12.22 19.00 2.63
N TYR A 182 -10.90 18.80 2.46
CA TYR A 182 -9.94 18.77 3.58
C TYR A 182 -9.89 20.07 4.41
N THR A 183 -10.18 21.21 3.78
CA THR A 183 -10.13 22.54 4.40
C THR A 183 -11.47 23.00 4.95
N ASP A 184 -12.53 22.19 4.85
CA ASP A 184 -13.83 22.53 5.42
C ASP A 184 -13.73 22.65 6.97
N PRO A 185 -14.11 23.79 7.57
CA PRO A 185 -13.96 24.00 9.01
C PRO A 185 -14.81 23.07 9.88
N ALA A 186 -15.93 22.56 9.38
CA ALA A 186 -16.76 21.62 10.12
C ALA A 186 -16.10 20.23 10.13
N PHE A 187 -15.63 19.77 8.97
CA PHE A 187 -14.85 18.56 8.84
C PHE A 187 -13.59 18.61 9.73
N ASP A 188 -12.76 19.65 9.61
CA ASP A 188 -11.51 19.75 10.37
C ASP A 188 -11.74 19.60 11.88
N ARG A 189 -12.72 20.35 12.41
CA ARG A 189 -13.07 20.33 13.84
C ARG A 189 -13.52 18.94 14.29
N ILE A 190 -14.42 18.30 13.54
CA ILE A 190 -14.98 16.99 13.91
C ILE A 190 -13.92 15.90 13.77
N TYR A 191 -13.12 15.93 12.70
CA TYR A 191 -12.08 14.94 12.45
C TYR A 191 -10.96 15.03 13.51
N ARG A 192 -10.58 16.23 13.97
CA ARG A 192 -9.67 16.39 15.12
C ARG A 192 -10.23 15.78 16.40
N ARG A 193 -11.53 15.93 16.67
CA ARG A 193 -12.19 15.27 17.82
C ARG A 193 -12.14 13.75 17.69
N LEU A 194 -12.42 13.19 16.51
CA LEU A 194 -12.28 11.77 16.24
C LEU A 194 -10.86 11.28 16.56
N LEU A 195 -9.83 11.95 16.03
CA LEU A 195 -8.44 11.59 16.28
C LEU A 195 -8.06 11.65 17.77
N LYS A 196 -8.60 12.62 18.52
CA LYS A 196 -8.40 12.71 19.98
C LYS A 196 -9.08 11.54 20.70
N GLY A 197 -10.33 11.22 20.34
CA GLY A 197 -11.07 10.09 20.91
C GLY A 197 -10.35 8.76 20.65
N LEU A 198 -9.80 8.57 19.46
CA LEU A 198 -8.96 7.40 19.12
C LEU A 198 -7.70 7.33 19.97
N ASP A 199 -6.99 8.45 20.14
CA ASP A 199 -5.75 8.49 20.94
C ASP A 199 -6.03 8.25 22.44
N SER A 200 -7.21 8.64 22.95
CA SER A 200 -7.61 8.45 24.35
C SER A 200 -8.41 7.17 24.62
N GLY A 201 -8.77 6.41 23.59
CA GLY A 201 -9.63 5.23 23.72
C GLY A 201 -11.09 5.54 24.08
N ASP A 202 -11.54 6.79 23.92
CA ASP A 202 -12.89 7.25 24.27
C ASP A 202 -13.89 6.80 23.20
N GLU A 203 -14.59 5.71 23.48
CA GLU A 203 -15.54 5.09 22.56
C GLU A 203 -16.73 5.97 22.24
N ALA A 204 -17.30 6.63 23.25
CA ALA A 204 -18.45 7.49 23.07
C ALA A 204 -18.09 8.65 22.12
N ALA A 205 -16.91 9.26 22.31
CA ALA A 205 -16.41 10.30 21.42
C ALA A 205 -16.15 9.78 19.99
N VAL A 206 -15.59 8.58 19.82
CA VAL A 206 -15.35 7.98 18.50
C VAL A 206 -16.66 7.74 17.76
N LEU A 207 -17.66 7.13 18.40
CA LEU A 207 -18.96 6.85 17.78
C LEU A 207 -19.73 8.14 17.47
N GLU A 208 -19.77 9.09 18.41
CA GLU A 208 -20.40 10.40 18.20
C GLU A 208 -19.78 11.14 17.01
N THR A 209 -18.44 11.24 16.96
CA THR A 209 -17.76 11.95 15.88
C THR A 209 -17.91 11.24 14.53
N ARG A 210 -17.97 9.91 14.49
CA ARG A 210 -18.29 9.17 13.26
C ARG A 210 -19.71 9.46 12.75
N ARG A 211 -20.71 9.49 13.63
CA ARG A 211 -22.08 9.92 13.28
C ARG A 211 -22.11 11.35 12.76
N GLU A 212 -21.38 12.26 13.40
CA GLU A 212 -21.29 13.64 12.94
C GLU A 212 -20.67 13.74 11.54
N LEU A 213 -19.55 13.04 11.28
CA LEU A 213 -18.90 13.01 9.96
C LEU A 213 -19.84 12.50 8.87
N ARG A 214 -20.57 11.40 9.12
CA ARG A 214 -21.55 10.84 8.16
C ARG A 214 -22.69 11.81 7.85
N ARG A 215 -23.06 12.67 8.80
CA ARG A 215 -24.13 13.67 8.61
C ARG A 215 -23.68 14.88 7.79
N ILE A 216 -22.41 15.28 7.92
CA ILE A 216 -21.92 16.50 7.26
C ILE A 216 -21.26 16.26 5.90
N LEU A 217 -20.74 15.05 5.67
CA LEU A 217 -20.09 14.69 4.42
C LEU A 217 -21.13 14.12 3.43
N PRO A 218 -21.07 14.51 2.14
CA PRO A 218 -21.69 13.73 1.08
C PRO A 218 -21.29 12.25 1.14
N GLU A 219 -22.16 11.37 0.66
CA GLU A 219 -21.92 9.93 0.73
C GLU A 219 -20.59 9.51 0.08
N GLU A 220 -20.28 10.06 -1.10
CA GLU A 220 -19.01 9.78 -1.79
C GLU A 220 -17.78 10.21 -0.97
N ASP A 221 -17.84 11.35 -0.29
CA ASP A 221 -16.75 11.85 0.55
C ASP A 221 -16.57 10.97 1.78
N TYR A 222 -17.67 10.58 2.43
CA TYR A 222 -17.61 9.67 3.57
C TYR A 222 -17.02 8.30 3.17
N GLU A 223 -17.51 7.73 2.07
CA GLU A 223 -16.98 6.47 1.53
C GLU A 223 -15.50 6.60 1.16
N TYR A 224 -15.10 7.68 0.50
CA TYR A 224 -13.70 7.96 0.18
C TYR A 224 -12.82 8.02 1.43
N MET A 225 -13.26 8.74 2.47
CA MET A 225 -12.53 8.83 3.74
C MET A 225 -12.34 7.44 4.36
N VAL A 226 -13.44 6.68 4.52
CA VAL A 226 -13.38 5.34 5.10
C VAL A 226 -12.52 4.40 4.25
N TRP A 227 -12.61 4.50 2.92
CA TRP A 227 -11.81 3.72 1.99
C TRP A 227 -10.31 3.94 2.21
N GLN A 228 -9.87 5.20 2.30
CA GLN A 228 -8.47 5.54 2.56
C GLN A 228 -8.03 5.12 3.97
N GLU A 229 -8.88 5.28 4.98
CA GLU A 229 -8.62 4.82 6.35
C GLU A 229 -8.48 3.29 6.44
N TRP A 230 -9.19 2.53 5.62
CA TRP A 230 -9.03 1.09 5.56
C TRP A 230 -7.81 0.68 4.73
N LYS A 231 -7.76 1.08 3.45
CA LYS A 231 -6.78 0.59 2.49
C LYS A 231 -5.36 0.92 2.92
N GLU A 232 -5.11 2.21 3.09
CA GLU A 232 -3.79 2.76 3.42
C GLU A 232 -3.54 2.74 4.93
N GLY A 233 -4.59 2.82 5.73
CA GLY A 233 -4.48 2.67 7.18
C GLY A 233 -4.06 1.27 7.62
N LEU A 234 -4.58 0.21 6.99
CA LEU A 234 -4.15 -1.16 7.27
C LEU A 234 -2.68 -1.37 6.86
N ALA A 235 -2.30 -0.88 5.68
CA ALA A 235 -0.92 -0.94 5.22
C ALA A 235 0.01 -0.16 6.19
N ARG A 236 -0.38 1.04 6.62
CA ARG A 236 0.37 1.83 7.62
C ARG A 236 0.44 1.15 8.99
N PHE A 237 -0.65 0.52 9.44
CA PHE A 237 -0.70 -0.21 10.71
C PHE A 237 0.31 -1.36 10.73
N LEU A 238 0.31 -2.20 9.69
CA LEU A 238 1.23 -3.31 9.57
C LEU A 238 2.66 -2.83 9.33
N GLU A 239 2.87 -1.80 8.51
CA GLU A 239 4.17 -1.15 8.35
C GLU A 239 4.74 -0.70 9.70
N ASN A 240 3.92 -0.06 10.55
CA ASN A 240 4.36 0.39 11.87
C ASN A 240 4.69 -0.77 12.81
N ARG A 241 3.97 -1.89 12.74
CA ARG A 241 4.32 -3.10 13.50
C ARG A 241 5.63 -3.73 13.01
N ILE A 242 5.84 -3.78 11.69
CA ILE A 242 7.08 -4.24 11.07
C ILE A 242 8.25 -3.34 11.48
N ARG A 243 8.09 -2.02 11.38
CA ARG A 243 9.10 -1.02 11.81
C ARG A 243 9.53 -1.27 13.25
N VAL A 244 8.57 -1.38 14.17
CA VAL A 244 8.86 -1.65 15.59
C VAL A 244 9.61 -2.97 15.76
N ARG A 245 9.16 -4.06 15.10
CA ARG A 245 9.84 -5.38 15.14
C ARG A 245 11.29 -5.32 14.64
N LEU A 246 11.58 -4.42 13.71
CA LEU A 246 12.91 -4.22 13.12
C LEU A 246 13.74 -3.13 13.82
N GLY A 247 13.24 -2.53 14.92
CA GLY A 247 13.92 -1.48 15.66
C GLY A 247 13.94 -0.11 14.95
N LEU A 248 13.00 0.13 14.04
CA LEU A 248 12.85 1.38 13.29
C LEU A 248 11.78 2.28 13.93
N ALA A 249 11.93 3.60 13.73
CA ALA A 249 10.90 4.55 14.11
C ALA A 249 9.61 4.32 13.31
N LYS A 250 8.46 4.46 13.97
CA LYS A 250 7.14 4.42 13.32
C LYS A 250 7.03 5.53 12.27
N ASN A 251 6.32 5.24 11.20
CA ASN A 251 5.88 6.24 10.24
C ASN A 251 4.71 7.03 10.83
N LEU A 252 4.95 8.31 11.07
CA LEU A 252 3.99 9.26 11.65
C LEU A 252 3.55 10.32 10.64
N GLY A 253 3.82 10.13 9.34
CA GLY A 253 3.38 11.02 8.27
C GLY A 253 1.86 11.20 8.28
N GLY A 254 1.39 12.42 8.03
CA GLY A 254 -0.05 12.74 8.06
C GLY A 254 -0.65 12.99 9.46
N ARG A 255 0.12 12.82 10.56
CA ARG A 255 -0.39 13.05 11.93
C ARG A 255 -0.44 14.53 12.35
N ARG A 256 0.23 15.44 11.63
CA ARG A 256 0.36 16.86 11.98
C ARG A 256 0.09 17.73 10.76
N GLY A 257 -0.31 18.97 11.02
CA GLY A 257 -0.58 19.97 9.98
C GLY A 257 -2.03 19.96 9.50
N GLU A 258 -2.21 20.49 8.30
CA GLU A 258 -3.47 20.49 7.57
C GLU A 258 -3.83 19.07 7.12
N PHE A 259 -5.14 18.80 7.02
CA PHE A 259 -5.60 17.50 6.57
C PHE A 259 -5.32 17.32 5.08
N SER A 260 -4.98 16.08 4.73
CA SER A 260 -4.77 15.62 3.37
C SER A 260 -5.08 14.14 3.30
N ARG A 261 -4.99 13.54 2.12
CA ARG A 261 -5.13 12.08 1.95
C ARG A 261 -4.24 11.28 2.90
N VAL A 262 -3.01 11.74 3.12
CA VAL A 262 -2.06 11.07 4.03
C VAL A 262 -2.53 11.08 5.49
N SER A 263 -3.36 12.06 5.88
CA SER A 263 -3.97 12.09 7.21
C SER A 263 -4.91 10.91 7.44
N PHE A 264 -5.61 10.44 6.42
CA PHE A 264 -6.46 9.25 6.49
C PHE A 264 -5.64 7.98 6.73
N TYR A 265 -4.40 7.92 6.25
CA TYR A 265 -3.53 6.76 6.45
C TYR A 265 -3.12 6.67 7.92
N ALA A 266 -2.75 7.82 8.48
CA ALA A 266 -2.43 7.95 9.90
C ALA A 266 -3.64 7.73 10.81
N ALA A 267 -4.84 8.16 10.39
CA ALA A 267 -6.07 7.94 11.13
C ALA A 267 -6.49 6.47 11.10
N GLY A 268 -6.40 5.82 9.94
CA GLY A 268 -6.67 4.41 9.76
C GLY A 268 -5.78 3.51 10.64
N ASP A 269 -4.48 3.81 10.75
CA ASP A 269 -3.60 3.12 11.70
C ASP A 269 -4.10 3.27 13.16
N ARG A 270 -4.57 4.45 13.57
CA ARG A 270 -5.16 4.65 14.91
C ARG A 270 -6.48 3.92 15.07
N MET A 271 -7.33 3.94 14.04
CA MET A 271 -8.64 3.29 14.04
C MET A 271 -8.50 1.78 14.18
N ILE A 272 -7.62 1.16 13.40
CA ILE A 272 -7.37 -0.28 13.47
C ILE A 272 -6.76 -0.66 14.82
N ARG A 273 -5.89 0.16 15.40
CA ARG A 273 -5.42 -0.03 16.79
C ARG A 273 -6.57 0.01 17.79
N PHE A 274 -7.41 1.04 17.72
CA PHE A 274 -8.57 1.19 18.58
C PHE A 274 -9.55 0.00 18.50
N LEU A 275 -9.75 -0.55 17.31
CA LEU A 275 -10.57 -1.75 17.08
C LEU A 275 -9.87 -3.02 17.58
N ALA A 276 -8.57 -3.17 17.34
CA ALA A 276 -7.78 -4.32 17.77
C ALA A 276 -7.74 -4.50 19.30
N ASP A 277 -7.78 -3.39 20.03
CA ASP A 277 -7.82 -3.39 21.50
C ASP A 277 -9.15 -3.95 22.06
N ARG A 278 -10.20 -4.04 21.22
CA ARG A 278 -11.53 -4.55 21.57
C ARG A 278 -11.78 -5.95 21.05
N ASP A 279 -11.34 -6.22 19.82
CA ASP A 279 -11.35 -7.56 19.23
C ASP A 279 -10.06 -7.78 18.45
N MET A 280 -9.21 -8.64 19.03
CA MET A 280 -7.90 -8.98 18.48
C MET A 280 -7.98 -9.66 17.10
N ASN A 281 -9.13 -10.19 16.72
CA ASN A 281 -9.31 -10.86 15.43
C ASN A 281 -9.62 -9.87 14.31
N ILE A 282 -10.13 -8.66 14.60
CA ILE A 282 -10.50 -7.68 13.56
C ILE A 282 -9.34 -7.44 12.60
N PRO A 283 -8.11 -7.10 13.06
CA PRO A 283 -7.03 -6.81 12.12
C PRO A 283 -6.66 -7.99 11.23
N SER A 284 -6.82 -9.24 11.73
CA SER A 284 -6.44 -10.46 11.01
C SER A 284 -7.32 -10.81 9.82
N ASP A 285 -8.55 -10.28 9.82
CA ASP A 285 -9.52 -10.42 8.75
C ASP A 285 -9.71 -9.04 8.09
N ILE A 286 -9.08 -8.89 6.91
CA ILE A 286 -8.97 -7.59 6.27
C ILE A 286 -10.32 -7.06 5.77
N GLU A 287 -11.26 -7.94 5.40
CA GLU A 287 -12.61 -7.55 5.03
C GLU A 287 -13.41 -7.15 6.27
N LYS A 288 -13.33 -7.90 7.37
CA LYS A 288 -13.95 -7.48 8.63
C LYS A 288 -13.36 -6.18 9.17
N THR A 289 -12.09 -5.90 8.92
CA THR A 289 -11.50 -4.59 9.25
C THR A 289 -12.20 -3.47 8.49
N PHE A 290 -12.50 -3.65 7.20
CA PHE A 290 -13.27 -2.68 6.43
C PHE A 290 -14.67 -2.49 7.03
N GLU A 291 -15.40 -3.58 7.25
CA GLU A 291 -16.76 -3.54 7.79
C GLU A 291 -16.81 -2.90 9.19
N ALA A 292 -15.83 -3.20 10.04
CA ALA A 292 -15.72 -2.59 11.36
C ALA A 292 -15.53 -1.07 11.25
N ILE A 293 -14.61 -0.59 10.40
CA ILE A 293 -14.40 0.86 10.21
C ILE A 293 -15.66 1.51 9.61
N TYR A 294 -16.27 0.89 8.60
CA TYR A 294 -17.43 1.42 7.88
C TYR A 294 -18.68 1.49 8.76
N SER A 295 -18.86 0.53 9.67
CA SER A 295 -20.03 0.42 10.54
C SER A 295 -19.95 1.21 11.85
N LEU A 296 -18.81 1.84 12.18
CA LEU A 296 -18.68 2.68 13.36
C LEU A 296 -19.69 3.83 13.33
N LYS A 297 -20.69 3.75 14.21
CA LYS A 297 -21.79 4.69 14.37
C LYS A 297 -22.25 4.73 15.83
#